data_AF-A0A757VUS6-F1
#
_entry.id   AF-A0A757VUS6-F1
#
_cell.length_a   1.000
_cell.length_b   1.000
_cell.length_c   1.000
_cell.angle_alpha   90.00
_cell.angle_beta   90.00
_cell.angle_gamma   90.00
#
_symmetry.space_group_name_H-M   'P 1'
#
loop_
_entity.id
_entity.type
_entity.pdbx_description
1 polymer ?
#
loop_
_entity_poly.entity_id
_entity_poly.type
_entity_poly.pdbx_seq_one_letter_code
_entity_poly.pdbx_strand_id
1 'polypeptide(L)'
;MTGAWKINENMKPCELPEDAATVFTDATKSFVGAKYLPVLYVGKQIVNGCNYMFVCKQVLSTEHKDTHVVKMFIYKPATGKAEILSIEKLI
;
A
#
# COMPACT_ATOMS: atom_id res chain seq x y z
N MET A 1 -4.59 -30.19 7.07
CA MET A 1 -3.23 -29.64 6.94
C MET A 1 -3.29 -28.51 5.93
N THR A 2 -3.06 -27.27 6.32
CA THR A 2 -3.04 -26.15 5.36
C THR A 2 -1.60 -25.78 5.05
N GLY A 3 -1.17 -25.97 3.80
CA GLY A 3 0.06 -25.40 3.23
C GLY A 3 -0.07 -23.91 2.92
N ALA A 4 -0.85 -23.19 3.73
CA ALA A 4 -1.07 -21.76 3.56
C ALA A 4 0.16 -20.99 4.06
N TRP A 5 0.49 -19.90 3.38
CA TRP A 5 1.54 -18.99 3.81
C TRP A 5 1.18 -18.33 5.14
N LYS A 6 2.12 -18.35 6.09
CA LYS A 6 2.02 -17.55 7.32
C LYS A 6 2.70 -16.20 7.09
N ILE A 7 1.97 -15.11 7.26
CA ILE A 7 2.52 -13.75 7.14
C ILE A 7 3.50 -13.50 8.28
N ASN A 8 4.67 -12.94 7.96
CA ASN A 8 5.62 -12.53 8.97
C ASN A 8 5.08 -11.31 9.73
N GLU A 9 4.78 -11.48 11.02
CA GLU A 9 4.22 -10.43 11.87
C GLU A 9 5.18 -9.24 12.04
N ASN A 10 6.50 -9.49 11.95
CA ASN A 10 7.58 -8.53 12.18
C ASN A 10 8.00 -7.74 10.92
N MET A 11 7.18 -7.72 9.87
CA MET A 11 7.44 -6.86 8.71
C MET A 11 7.61 -5.39 9.12
N LYS A 12 8.69 -4.79 8.65
CA LYS A 12 9.05 -3.38 8.90
C LYS A 12 8.72 -2.53 7.67
N PRO A 13 8.43 -1.24 7.85
CA PRO A 13 8.24 -0.36 6.71
C PRO A 13 9.55 -0.24 5.93
N CYS A 14 9.47 -0.17 4.60
CA CYS A 14 10.62 0.17 3.79
C CYS A 14 10.92 1.67 3.88
N GLU A 15 12.15 2.04 3.56
CA GLU A 15 12.50 3.44 3.30
C GLU A 15 11.85 3.89 1.99
N LEU A 16 11.18 5.04 2.03
CA LEU A 16 10.51 5.62 0.88
C LEU A 16 11.24 6.91 0.46
N PRO A 17 11.45 7.12 -0.85
CA PRO A 17 11.74 8.45 -1.38
C PRO A 17 10.65 9.45 -0.95
N GLU A 18 11.02 10.72 -0.78
CA GLU A 18 10.13 11.76 -0.26
C GLU A 18 8.82 11.86 -1.07
N ASP A 19 8.90 11.84 -2.40
CA ASP A 19 7.72 11.91 -3.28
C ASP A 19 6.78 10.71 -3.10
N ALA A 20 7.33 9.50 -3.03
CA ALA A 20 6.56 8.28 -2.79
C ALA A 20 5.93 8.27 -1.38
N ALA A 21 6.65 8.76 -0.36
CA ALA A 21 6.15 8.86 1.02
C ALA A 21 4.96 9.82 1.13
N THR A 22 5.05 10.99 0.49
CA THR A 22 3.94 11.96 0.42
C THR A 22 2.74 11.36 -0.29
N VAL A 23 2.93 10.77 -1.47
CA VAL A 23 1.84 10.17 -2.25
C VAL A 23 1.16 9.03 -1.50
N PHE A 24 1.94 8.15 -0.87
CA PHE A 24 1.41 7.06 -0.08
C PHE A 24 0.58 7.57 1.11
N THR A 25 1.11 8.52 1.87
CA THR A 25 0.44 9.10 3.04
C THR A 25 -0.86 9.80 2.62
N ASP A 26 -0.82 10.60 1.54
CA ASP A 26 -1.99 11.32 1.05
C ASP A 26 -3.10 10.41 0.55
N ALA A 27 -2.75 9.32 -0.14
CA ALA A 27 -3.72 8.36 -0.66
C ALA A 27 -4.35 7.50 0.46
N THR A 28 -3.58 7.19 1.50
CA THR A 28 -4.00 6.26 2.57
C THR A 28 -4.64 6.96 3.77
N LYS A 29 -4.35 8.25 4.03
CA LYS A 29 -4.85 8.98 5.22
C LYS A 29 -6.38 9.04 5.34
N SER A 30 -7.09 9.07 4.22
CA SER A 30 -8.56 9.10 4.17
C SER A 30 -9.18 7.71 4.02
N PHE A 31 -8.38 6.66 3.92
CA PHE A 31 -8.88 5.31 3.73
C PHE A 31 -9.33 4.70 5.06
N VAL A 32 -10.64 4.59 5.25
CA VAL A 32 -11.24 3.99 6.44
C VAL A 32 -11.40 2.48 6.24
N GLY A 33 -11.25 1.70 7.31
CA GLY A 33 -11.49 0.26 7.29
C GLY A 33 -10.23 -0.62 7.17
N ALA A 34 -9.07 -0.05 6.85
CA ALA A 34 -7.80 -0.76 6.88
C ALA A 34 -6.62 0.19 7.13
N LYS A 35 -5.56 -0.33 7.74
CA LYS A 35 -4.24 0.33 7.83
C LYS A 35 -3.27 -0.34 6.88
N TYR A 36 -2.38 0.44 6.28
CA TYR A 36 -1.36 -0.04 5.36
C TYR A 36 0.02 0.38 5.84
N LEU A 37 0.95 -0.57 5.81
CA LEU A 37 2.36 -0.34 6.09
C LEU A 37 3.15 -0.73 4.83
N PRO A 38 3.80 0.20 4.13
CA PRO A 38 4.54 -0.09 2.91
C PRO A 38 5.81 -0.85 3.26
N VAL A 39 5.90 -2.11 2.82
CA VAL A 39 7.05 -3.00 3.09
C VAL A 39 8.03 -3.05 1.91
N LEU A 40 7.59 -2.62 0.73
CA LEU A 40 8.43 -2.45 -0.45
C LEU A 40 7.83 -1.36 -1.34
N TYR A 41 8.68 -0.43 -1.78
CA TYR A 41 8.37 0.43 -2.91
C TYR A 41 8.91 -0.21 -4.18
N VAL A 42 8.01 -0.53 -5.11
CA VAL A 42 8.38 -1.22 -6.36
C VAL A 42 8.91 -0.23 -7.38
N GLY A 43 8.32 0.98 -7.43
CA GLY A 43 8.76 2.04 -8.32
C GLY A 43 7.64 2.97 -8.74
N LYS A 44 7.98 3.90 -9.65
CA LYS A 44 7.04 4.83 -10.28
C LYS A 44 7.12 4.79 -11.80
N GLN A 45 6.02 5.17 -12.43
CA GLN A 45 5.89 5.33 -13.86
C GLN A 45 5.36 6.74 -14.16
N ILE A 46 6.06 7.47 -15.03
CA ILE A 46 5.64 8.80 -15.48
C ILE A 46 4.57 8.64 -16.57
N VAL A 47 3.46 9.36 -16.40
CA VAL A 47 2.30 9.44 -17.32
C VAL A 47 1.84 10.90 -17.38
N ASN A 48 0.54 11.18 -17.50
CA ASN A 48 -0.01 12.52 -17.25
C ASN A 48 -0.08 12.83 -15.72
N GLY A 49 1.06 12.71 -15.05
CA GLY A 49 1.17 12.53 -13.61
C GLY A 49 2.14 11.38 -13.31
N CYS A 50 1.97 10.71 -12.18
CA CYS A 50 2.80 9.57 -11.79
C CYS A 50 1.95 8.44 -11.21
N ASN A 51 2.21 7.23 -11.67
CA ASN A 51 1.77 6.01 -11.00
C ASN A 51 2.85 5.55 -10.02
N TYR A 52 2.45 5.03 -8.86
CA TYR A 52 3.31 4.47 -7.83
C TYR A 52 2.82 3.08 -7.45
N MET A 53 3.76 2.14 -7.27
CA MET A 53 3.45 0.78 -6.87
C MET A 53 4.16 0.40 -5.57
N PHE A 54 3.39 -0.16 -4.64
CA PHE A 54 3.86 -0.59 -3.33
C PHE A 54 3.44 -2.03 -3.07
N VAL A 55 4.22 -2.74 -2.27
CA VAL A 55 3.72 -3.89 -1.52
C VAL A 55 3.53 -3.44 -0.08
N CYS A 56 2.36 -3.73 0.48
CA CYS A 56 1.98 -3.30 1.82
C CYS A 56 1.55 -4.48 2.67
N LYS A 57 1.90 -4.44 3.97
CA LYS A 57 1.14 -5.15 5.00
C LYS A 57 -0.15 -4.38 5.23
N GLN A 58 -1.28 -5.01 4.97
CA GLN A 58 -2.61 -4.50 5.27
C GLN A 58 -3.09 -5.13 6.58
N VAL A 59 -3.70 -4.33 7.45
CA VAL A 59 -4.42 -4.80 8.64
C VAL A 59 -5.83 -4.23 8.57
N LEU A 60 -6.84 -5.10 8.46
CA LEU A 60 -8.23 -4.69 8.41
C LEU A 60 -8.70 -4.19 9.79
N SER A 61 -9.58 -3.20 9.80
CA SER A 61 -10.19 -2.66 11.02
C SER A 61 -11.41 -3.48 11.48
N THR A 62 -11.33 -4.81 11.38
CA THR A 62 -12.34 -5.77 11.86
C THR A 62 -12.02 -6.21 13.29
N GLU A 63 -12.96 -6.89 13.97
CA GLU A 63 -12.71 -7.46 15.30
C GLU A 63 -11.51 -8.42 15.31
N HIS A 64 -11.35 -9.20 14.25
CA HIS A 64 -10.27 -10.18 14.10
C HIS A 64 -8.94 -9.57 13.65
N LYS A 65 -8.93 -8.33 13.15
CA LYS A 65 -7.74 -7.62 12.64
C LYS A 65 -6.97 -8.43 11.59
N ASP A 66 -7.69 -8.97 10.63
CA ASP A 66 -7.11 -9.82 9.58
C ASP A 66 -5.98 -9.09 8.85
N THR A 67 -4.86 -9.79 8.69
CA THR A 67 -3.66 -9.25 8.06
C THR A 67 -3.47 -9.87 6.68
N HIS A 68 -3.15 -9.04 5.70
CA HIS A 68 -2.86 -9.45 4.32
C HIS A 68 -1.57 -8.79 3.83
N VAL A 69 -0.95 -9.40 2.83
CA VAL A 69 0.07 -8.73 2.02
C VAL A 69 -0.60 -8.34 0.71
N VAL A 70 -0.54 -7.07 0.35
CA VAL A 70 -1.24 -6.53 -0.82
C VAL A 70 -0.28 -5.77 -1.73
N LYS A 71 -0.50 -5.84 -3.04
CA LYS A 71 0.03 -4.88 -4.02
C LYS A 71 -0.92 -3.69 -4.07
N MET A 72 -0.41 -2.50 -3.82
CA MET A 72 -1.17 -1.25 -3.88
C MET A 72 -0.68 -0.39 -5.03
N PHE A 73 -1.61 0.09 -5.85
CA PHE A 73 -1.34 0.98 -6.97
C PHE A 73 -2.00 2.34 -6.72
N ILE A 74 -1.18 3.40 -6.73
CA ILE A 74 -1.62 4.77 -6.47
C ILE A 74 -1.31 5.63 -7.69
N TYR A 75 -2.27 6.42 -8.13
CA TYR A 75 -2.07 7.44 -9.15
C TYR A 75 -2.08 8.82 -8.51
N LYS A 76 -1.09 9.64 -8.89
CA LYS A 76 -1.00 11.06 -8.53
C LYS A 76 -1.03 11.88 -9.83
N PRO A 77 -2.10 12.64 -10.11
CA PRO A 77 -2.11 13.59 -11.21
C PRO A 77 -1.10 14.72 -10.94
N ALA A 78 -0.65 15.41 -12.01
CA ALA A 78 0.24 16.56 -11.90
C ALA A 78 -0.31 17.63 -10.94
N THR A 79 -1.63 17.88 -11.01
CA THR A 79 -2.37 18.76 -10.11
C THR A 79 -3.55 17.98 -9.53
N GLY A 80 -3.75 18.04 -8.21
CA GLY A 80 -4.82 17.30 -7.51
C GLY A 80 -4.32 16.31 -6.47
N LYS A 81 -5.21 15.47 -5.92
CA LYS A 81 -4.90 14.51 -4.85
C LYS A 81 -4.48 13.17 -5.42
N ALA A 82 -3.69 12.42 -4.64
CA ALA A 82 -3.38 11.02 -4.94
C ALA A 82 -4.61 10.13 -4.71
N GLU A 83 -4.78 9.11 -5.55
CA GLU A 83 -5.91 8.19 -5.50
C GLU A 83 -5.41 6.74 -5.58
N ILE A 84 -5.94 5.88 -4.71
CA ILE A 84 -5.68 4.44 -4.79
C ILE A 84 -6.49 3.88 -5.96
N LEU A 85 -5.80 3.36 -6.98
CA LEU A 85 -6.44 2.76 -8.15
C LEU A 85 -6.78 1.29 -7.93
N SER A 86 -5.90 0.55 -7.26
CA SER A 86 -6.16 -0.86 -6.96
C SER A 86 -5.41 -1.33 -5.71
N ILE A 87 -6.01 -2.34 -5.07
CA ILE A 87 -5.41 -3.12 -3.99
C ILE A 87 -5.65 -4.58 -4.32
N GLU A 88 -4.57 -5.32 -4.56
CA GLU A 88 -4.64 -6.73 -4.93
C GLU A 88 -3.96 -7.57 -3.84
N LYS A 89 -4.69 -8.55 -3.30
CA LYS A 89 -4.15 -9.46 -2.29
C LYS A 89 -3.13 -10.41 -2.91
N LEU A 90 -1.94 -10.47 -2.30
CA LEU A 90 -0.88 -11.42 -2.62
C LEU A 90 -0.95 -12.65 -1.71
N ILE A 91 -1.17 -12.44 -0.40
CA ILE A 91 -1.23 -13.47 0.65
C ILE A 91 -2.26 -13.07 1.71
#